data_AF-A0A7R9IFN7-F1
#
_entry.id   AF-A0A7R9IFN7-F1
#
_cell.length_a   1.000
_cell.length_b   1.000
_cell.length_c   1.000
_cell.angle_alpha   90.00
_cell.angle_beta   90.00
_cell.angle_gamma   90.00
#
_symmetry.space_group_name_H-M   'P 1'
#
loop_
_entity.id
_entity.type
_entity.pdbx_description
1 polymer ?
#
loop_
_entity_poly.entity_id
_entity_poly.type
_entity_poly.pdbx_seq_one_letter_code
_entity_poly.pdbx_strand_id
1 'polypeptide(L)' 'MKGMSQSCLLLFSDEEDLFMISDLLLGGDLRYHVQQKVPFTEESVRLLVCELGLALDYLQSNNILHR' A
#
# COMPACT_ATOMS: atom_id res chain seq x y z
N MET A 1 -12.95 -18.89 1.28
CA MET A 1 -12.56 -17.56 1.79
C MET A 1 -11.10 -17.60 2.22
N LYS A 2 -10.17 -17.16 1.36
CA LYS A 2 -8.79 -16.81 1.72
C LYS A 2 -8.21 -16.04 0.52
N GLY A 3 -8.65 -14.80 0.37
CA GLY A 3 -8.02 -13.82 -0.49
C GLY A 3 -7.02 -13.04 0.35
N MET A 4 -5.80 -13.55 0.48
CA MET A 4 -4.66 -12.73 0.88
C MET A 4 -4.10 -12.17 -0.42
N SER A 5 -4.43 -10.92 -0.73
CA SER A 5 -3.74 -10.18 -1.79
C SER A 5 -2.32 -9.92 -1.30
N GLN A 6 -1.39 -10.83 -1.62
CA GLN A 6 0.03 -10.58 -1.44
C GLN A 6 0.49 -9.73 -2.61
N SER A 7 0.81 -8.46 -2.34
CA SER A 7 1.25 -7.48 -3.34
C SER A 7 2.55 -7.87 -4.04
N CYS A 8 3.31 -8.84 -3.49
CA CYS A 8 4.48 -9.41 -4.15
C CYS A 8 4.05 -10.57 -5.06
N LEU A 9 4.09 -10.35 -6.36
CA LEU A 9 3.78 -11.35 -7.38
C LEU A 9 4.92 -12.36 -7.52
N LEU A 10 6.17 -11.88 -7.49
CA LEU A 10 7.38 -12.70 -7.62
C LEU A 10 8.52 -12.12 -6.77
N LEU A 11 9.33 -13.02 -6.21
CA LEU A 11 10.54 -12.72 -5.46
C LEU A 11 11.65 -13.62 -6.00
N PHE A 12 12.78 -13.03 -6.40
CA PHE A 12 13.97 -13.78 -6.79
C PHE A 12 15.24 -13.04 -6.40
N SER A 13 16.34 -13.76 -6.28
CA SER A 13 17.63 -13.22 -5.87
C SER A 13 18.74 -13.76 -6.77
N ASP A 14 19.80 -12.99 -6.97
CA ASP A 14 21.05 -13.48 -7.51
C ASP A 14 22.18 -13.33 -6.47
N GLU A 15 23.44 -13.43 -6.90
CA GLU A 15 24.61 -13.35 -6.00
C GLU A 15 24.79 -11.96 -5.36
N GLU A 16 24.22 -10.90 -5.96
CA GLU A 16 24.43 -9.51 -5.54
C GLU A 16 23.15 -8.83 -5.04
N ASP A 17 21.99 -9.17 -5.61
CA ASP A 17 20.74 -8.41 -5.45
C ASP A 17 19.50 -9.27 -5.12
N LEU A 18 18.52 -8.62 -4.50
CA LEU A 18 17.17 -9.12 -4.25
C LEU A 18 16.17 -8.34 -5.10
N PHE A 19 15.39 -9.06 -5.92
CA PHE A 19 14.39 -8.48 -6.81
C PHE A 19 12.98 -8.83 -6.34
N MET A 20 12.14 -7.80 -6.25
CA MET A 20 10.74 -7.91 -5.89
C MET A 20 9.87 -7.33 -6.99
N ILE A 21 8.98 -8.15 -7.55
CA ILE A 21 7.98 -7.73 -8.54
C ILE A 21 6.64 -7.61 -7.83
N SER A 22 6.06 -6.41 -7.88
CA SER A 22 4.78 -6.05 -7.25
C SER A 22 3.85 -5.40 -8.27
N ASP A 23 2.57 -5.30 -7.93
CA ASP A 23 1.61 -4.51 -8.69
C ASP A 23 2.10 -3.08 -8.91
N LEU A 24 1.93 -2.57 -10.14
CA LEU A 24 2.27 -1.20 -10.51
C LEU A 24 1.08 -0.29 -10.23
N LEU A 25 1.22 0.60 -9.25
CA LEU A 25 0.23 1.63 -8.94
C LEU A 25 0.55 2.92 -9.70
N LEU A 26 -0.14 3.13 -10.84
CA LEU A 26 0.10 4.27 -11.75
C LEU A 26 -0.32 5.64 -11.18
N GLY A 27 -1.09 5.65 -10.07
CA GLY A 27 -1.61 6.87 -9.46
C GLY A 27 -0.54 7.72 -8.77
N GLY A 28 0.67 7.20 -8.53
CA GLY A 28 1.68 7.88 -7.73
C GLY A 28 1.38 7.88 -6.23
N ASP A 29 2.20 8.58 -5.44
CA ASP A 29 2.04 8.63 -3.98
C ASP A 29 1.19 9.82 -3.51
N LEU A 30 0.60 9.70 -2.31
CA LEU A 30 -0.21 10.76 -1.73
C LEU A 30 0.60 12.04 -1.46
N ARG A 31 1.88 11.90 -1.12
CA ARG A 31 2.79 13.01 -0.81
C ARG A 31 2.93 13.96 -2.00
N TYR A 32 3.07 13.42 -3.20
CA TYR A 32 3.13 14.15 -4.44
C TYR A 32 1.88 15.01 -4.64
N HIS A 33 0.69 14.42 -4.44
CA HIS A 33 -0.58 15.14 -4.58
C HIS A 33 -0.74 16.26 -3.56
N VAL A 34 -0.32 16.02 -2.31
CA VAL A 34 -0.32 17.04 -1.25
C VAL A 34 0.65 18.18 -1.59
N GLN A 35 1.84 17.87 -2.09
CA GLN A 35 2.84 18.88 -2.50
C GLN A 35 2.36 19.75 -3.66
N GLN A 36 1.63 19.16 -4.61
CA GLN A 36 1.00 19.88 -5.72
C GLN A 36 -0.26 20.66 -5.33
N LYS A 37 -0.65 20.63 -4.04
CA LYS A 37 -1.85 21.29 -3.51
C LYS A 37 -3.13 20.87 -4.24
N VAL A 38 -3.19 19.60 -4.65
CA VAL A 38 -4.42 19.03 -5.23
C VAL A 38 -5.50 19.01 -4.14
N PRO A 39 -6.68 19.61 -4.38
CA PRO A 39 -7.74 19.60 -3.39
C PRO A 39 -8.34 18.19 -3.27
N PHE A 40 -8.46 17.70 -2.04
CA PHE A 40 -9.18 16.48 -1.72
C PHE A 40 -10.55 16.82 -1.15
N THR A 41 -11.58 16.09 -1.57
CA THR A 41 -12.92 16.21 -0.97
C THR A 41 -12.95 15.46 0.36
N GLU A 42 -13.84 15.87 1.26
CA GLU A 42 -14.01 15.21 2.56
C GLU A 42 -14.36 13.72 2.38
N GLU A 43 -15.18 13.39 1.38
CA GLU A 43 -15.55 12.02 1.05
C GLU A 43 -14.35 11.18 0.63
N SER A 44 -13.48 11.69 -0.26
CA SER A 44 -12.28 10.98 -0.69
C SER A 44 -11.33 10.73 0.47
N VAL A 45 -11.15 11.71 1.37
CA VAL A 45 -10.31 11.55 2.57
C VAL A 45 -10.91 10.51 3.51
N ARG A 46 -12.23 10.50 3.69
CA ARG A 46 -12.93 9.53 4.53
C ARG A 46 -12.70 8.11 4.02
N LEU A 47 -12.85 7.87 2.72
CA LEU A 47 -12.60 6.56 2.11
C LEU A 47 -11.14 6.14 2.27
N LEU A 48 -10.20 7.05 1.99
CA LEU A 48 -8.76 6.77 2.13
C LEU A 48 -8.40 6.36 3.57
N VAL A 49 -8.91 7.07 4.57
CA VAL A 49 -8.68 6.73 5.99
C VAL A 49 -9.33 5.39 6.35
N CYS A 50 -10.52 5.09 5.83
CA CYS A 50 -11.16 3.79 6.04
C CYS A 50 -10.34 2.64 5.45
N GLU A 51 -9.83 2.77 4.22
CA GLU A 51 -8.98 1.75 3.57
C GLU A 51 -7.66 1.56 4.31
N LEU A 52 -7.01 2.65 4.73
CA LEU A 52 -5.80 2.60 5.56
C LEU A 52 -6.05 1.92 6.91
N GLY A 53 -7.18 2.24 7.55
CA GLY A 53 -7.60 1.60 8.80
C GLY A 53 -7.78 0.09 8.66
N LEU A 54 -8.44 -0.37 7.59
CA LEU A 54 -8.59 -1.80 7.28
C LEU A 54 -7.25 -2.48 7.01
N ALA A 55 -6.35 -1.82 6.28
CA ALA A 55 -5.01 -2.34 6.02
C ALA A 55 -4.19 -2.48 7.31
N LEU A 56 -4.25 -1.48 8.20
CA LEU A 56 -3.56 -1.53 9.49
C LEU A 56 -4.13 -2.60 10.42
N ASP A 57 -5.46 -2.75 10.48
CA ASP A 57 -6.13 -3.82 11.23
C ASP A 57 -5.70 -5.21 10.72
N TYR A 58 -5.63 -5.39 9.40
CA TYR A 58 -5.09 -6.61 8.80
C TYR A 58 -3.64 -6.85 9.22
N LEU A 59 -2.75 -5.86 9.16
CA LEU A 59 -1.36 -6.02 9.58
C LEU A 59 -1.24 -6.38 11.07
N GLN A 60 -1.98 -5.68 11.92
CA GLN A 60 -1.99 -5.92 13.36
C GLN A 60 -2.50 -7.33 13.69
N SER A 61 -3.57 -7.79 13.04
CA SER A 61 -4.09 -9.15 13.24
C SER A 61 -3.11 -10.25 12.81
N ASN A 62 -2.15 -9.93 11.93
CA ASN A 62 -1.06 -10.81 11.52
C ASN A 62 0.25 -10.59 12.31
N ASN A 63 0.21 -9.80 13.39
CA ASN A 63 1.38 -9.42 14.21
C ASN A 63 2.50 -8.73 13.41
N ILE A 64 2.14 -7.99 12.36
CA ILE A 64 3.08 -7.19 11.56
C ILE A 64 2.89 -5.72 11.95
N LEU A 65 3.97 -5.08 12.41
CA LEU A 65 3.97 -3.65 12.74
C LEU A 65 4.57 -2.85 11.58
N HIS A 66 3.74 -2.05 10.93
CA HIS A 66 4.20 -1.05 9.95
C HIS A 66 4.87 0.12 10.69
N ARG A 67 6.08 0.52 10.27
CA ARG A 67 6.89 1.59 10.88
C ARG A 67 7.42 2.53 9.81
#